data_AF-A0AA43FDM2-F1
#
_entry.id   AF-A0AA43FDM2-F1
#
_cell.length_a   1.000
_cell.length_b   1.000
_cell.length_c   1.000
_cell.angle_alpha   90.00
_cell.angle_beta   90.00
_cell.angle_gamma   90.00
#
_symmetry.space_group_name_H-M   'P 1'
#
loop_
_entity.id
_entity.type
_entity.pdbx_description
1 polymer ?
#
loop_
_entity_poly.entity_id
_entity_poly.type
_entity_poly.pdbx_seq_one_letter_code
_entity_poly.pdbx_strand_id
1 'polypeptide(L)'
;MESVLGSASIERVGWLGFPSSVLKRSDDDEDSEVLARLGRDGWFRVFFGRGRLVELPDGSPWRIRSGGIGGQLVPVVTCPTGQLAVGSSVGDRAYGINGRDYAFRFFATRNKGFDRSPWLLTEHDRELATFTRTSVHADHLVPLAAVLLCFTLIKYGVPGEQRLVPEFTW
;
A
#
# COMPACT_ATOMS: atom_id res chain seq x y z
N MET A 1 12.08 11.42 -2.13
CA MET A 1 11.32 10.23 -1.72
C MET A 1 11.07 9.42 -2.97
N GLU A 2 11.25 8.11 -2.93
CA GLU A 2 11.04 7.27 -4.12
C GLU A 2 9.58 7.32 -4.60
N SER A 3 9.40 7.17 -5.91
CA SER A 3 8.12 7.29 -6.60
C SER A 3 7.99 6.25 -7.71
N VAL A 4 6.76 5.92 -8.08
CA VAL A 4 6.42 4.97 -9.14
C VAL A 4 5.75 5.73 -10.30
N LEU A 5 6.18 5.44 -11.53
CA LEU A 5 5.55 5.85 -12.79
C LEU A 5 5.56 4.63 -13.72
N GLY A 6 4.45 4.35 -14.39
CA GLY A 6 4.27 3.13 -15.18
C GLY A 6 3.68 1.99 -14.37
N SER A 7 4.02 0.76 -14.75
CA SER A 7 3.43 -0.45 -14.15
C SER A 7 4.36 -1.09 -13.13
N ALA A 8 3.79 -1.54 -12.02
CA ALA A 8 4.49 -2.37 -11.04
C ALA A 8 3.59 -3.47 -10.48
N SER A 9 4.20 -4.58 -10.07
CA SER A 9 3.50 -5.74 -9.53
C SER A 9 4.19 -6.31 -8.29
N ILE A 10 3.39 -6.85 -7.39
CA ILE A 10 3.87 -7.57 -6.21
C ILE A 10 3.97 -9.05 -6.57
N GLU A 11 5.17 -9.59 -6.41
CA GLU A 11 5.49 -10.99 -6.59
C GLU A 11 5.90 -11.61 -5.25
N ARG A 12 5.47 -12.85 -4.98
CA ARG A 12 5.96 -13.62 -3.84
C ARG A 12 7.25 -14.34 -4.22
N VAL A 13 8.33 -14.11 -3.48
CA VAL A 13 9.66 -14.69 -3.77
C VAL A 13 10.10 -15.71 -2.74
N GLY A 14 9.46 -15.77 -1.57
CA GLY A 14 9.87 -16.68 -0.50
C GLY A 14 8.75 -17.03 0.48
N TRP A 15 8.90 -18.17 1.15
CA TRP A 15 8.03 -18.56 2.27
C TRP A 15 8.63 -18.17 3.62
N LEU A 16 9.95 -18.27 3.77
CA LEU A 16 10.67 -18.04 5.02
C LEU A 16 11.67 -16.89 4.87
N GLY A 17 11.90 -16.17 5.96
CA GLY A 17 12.84 -15.06 5.98
C GLY A 17 12.31 -13.77 5.35
N PHE A 18 13.24 -12.85 5.11
CA PHE A 18 13.02 -11.60 4.41
C PHE A 18 13.93 -11.57 3.17
N PRO A 19 13.43 -11.10 2.00
CA PRO A 19 12.05 -10.71 1.72
C PRO A 19 11.11 -11.90 1.51
N SER A 20 9.82 -11.72 1.82
CA SER A 20 8.78 -12.69 1.42
C SER A 20 8.15 -12.34 0.07
N SER A 21 8.10 -11.04 -0.27
CA SER A 21 7.55 -10.54 -1.52
C SER A 21 8.38 -9.34 -2.00
N VAL A 22 8.26 -9.02 -3.28
CA VAL A 22 8.93 -7.89 -3.91
C VAL A 22 7.91 -7.11 -4.73
N LEU A 23 7.99 -5.78 -4.66
CA LEU A 23 7.34 -4.90 -5.62
C LEU A 23 8.35 -4.67 -6.73
N LYS A 24 8.04 -5.13 -7.94
CA LYS A 24 8.88 -5.01 -9.13
C LYS A 24 8.23 -4.10 -10.15
N ARG A 25 9.03 -3.29 -10.82
CA ARG A 25 8.60 -2.62 -12.05
C ARG A 25 8.26 -3.68 -13.10
N SER A 26 7.28 -3.44 -13.95
CA SER A 26 6.80 -4.42 -14.94
C SER A 26 7.06 -3.98 -16.38
N ASP A 27 8.02 -3.08 -16.58
CA ASP A 27 8.44 -2.66 -17.92
C ASP A 27 9.31 -3.77 -18.56
N ASP A 28 9.10 -4.02 -19.87
CA ASP A 28 9.39 -5.23 -20.67
C ASP A 28 10.83 -5.82 -20.69
N ASP A 29 11.74 -5.43 -19.81
CA ASP A 29 13.09 -6.02 -19.75
C ASP A 29 13.23 -7.08 -18.65
N GLU A 30 13.93 -8.17 -18.97
CA GLU A 30 14.12 -9.37 -18.14
C GLU A 30 14.76 -9.10 -16.76
N ASP A 31 15.29 -7.89 -16.53
CA ASP A 31 15.78 -7.39 -15.25
C ASP A 31 14.85 -6.31 -14.66
N SER A 32 13.62 -6.72 -14.36
CA SER A 32 12.62 -5.87 -13.70
C SER A 32 13.13 -5.29 -12.37
N GLU A 33 13.36 -3.97 -12.34
CA GLU A 33 13.83 -3.21 -11.18
C GLU A 33 12.98 -3.47 -9.93
N VAL A 34 13.62 -3.86 -8.81
CA VAL A 34 12.93 -4.05 -7.53
C VAL A 34 12.77 -2.70 -6.86
N LEU A 35 11.52 -2.25 -6.74
CA LEU A 35 11.15 -0.98 -6.11
C LEU A 35 11.03 -1.10 -4.59
N ALA A 36 10.70 -2.28 -4.07
CA ALA A 36 10.68 -2.53 -2.64
C ALA A 36 10.72 -4.03 -2.33
N ARG A 37 11.42 -4.38 -1.26
CA ARG A 37 11.42 -5.72 -0.65
C ARG A 37 10.49 -5.72 0.56
N LEU A 38 9.57 -6.67 0.61
CA LEU A 38 8.47 -6.70 1.55
C LEU A 38 8.58 -7.92 2.46
N GLY A 39 8.48 -7.68 3.76
CA GLY A 39 8.37 -8.72 4.77
C GLY A 39 6.99 -9.37 4.80
N ARG A 40 6.85 -10.39 5.65
CA ARG A 40 5.63 -11.21 5.69
C ARG A 40 4.39 -10.38 6.04
N ASP A 41 3.39 -10.62 5.21
CA ASP A 41 2.05 -10.08 5.29
C ASP A 41 1.22 -10.81 6.35
N GLY A 42 0.68 -10.05 7.31
CA GLY A 42 -0.23 -10.57 8.33
C GLY A 42 -0.95 -9.43 9.04
N TRP A 43 -2.28 -9.50 9.07
CA TRP A 43 -3.14 -8.48 9.66
C TRP A 43 -2.67 -8.07 11.06
N PHE A 44 -2.54 -9.03 11.97
CA PHE A 44 -2.12 -8.77 13.35
C PHE A 44 -0.74 -8.13 13.43
N ARG A 45 0.19 -8.47 12.52
CA ARG A 45 1.53 -7.89 12.51
C ARG A 45 1.50 -6.42 12.08
N VAL A 46 0.72 -6.08 11.06
CA VAL A 46 0.59 -4.71 10.57
C VAL A 46 -0.18 -3.84 11.56
N PHE A 47 -1.31 -4.30 12.09
CA PHE A 47 -2.20 -3.44 12.87
C PHE A 47 -2.01 -3.50 14.39
N PHE A 48 -1.49 -4.60 14.91
CA PHE A 48 -1.41 -4.82 16.37
C PHE A 48 -0.04 -5.36 16.80
N GLY A 49 0.96 -5.32 15.91
CA GLY A 49 2.25 -5.95 16.12
C GLY A 49 3.42 -5.06 15.71
N ARG A 50 4.55 -5.68 15.41
CA ARG A 50 5.81 -4.99 15.05
C ARG A 50 5.78 -4.30 13.68
N GLY A 51 4.71 -4.45 12.91
CA GLY A 51 4.57 -4.00 11.54
C GLY A 51 5.10 -5.00 10.50
N ARG A 52 4.92 -4.66 9.23
CA ARG A 52 5.60 -5.26 8.07
C ARG A 52 6.87 -4.48 7.80
N LEU A 53 8.02 -5.18 7.74
CA LEU A 53 9.27 -4.61 7.28
C LEU A 53 9.21 -4.35 5.77
N VAL A 54 9.72 -3.21 5.35
CA VAL A 54 9.92 -2.85 3.95
C VAL A 54 11.37 -2.40 3.81
N GLU A 55 12.05 -2.81 2.75
CA GLU A 55 13.38 -2.31 2.39
C GLU A 55 13.29 -1.68 1.01
N LEU A 56 13.77 -0.45 0.90
CA LEU A 56 13.87 0.28 -0.37
C LEU A 56 15.13 -0.15 -1.15
N PRO A 57 15.26 0.19 -2.44
CA PRO A 57 16.44 -0.10 -3.26
C PRO A 57 17.76 0.39 -2.65
N ASP A 58 17.73 1.50 -1.90
CA ASP A 58 18.88 2.04 -1.16
C ASP A 58 19.25 1.23 0.10
N GLY A 59 18.53 0.15 0.40
CA GLY A 59 18.72 -0.69 1.59
C GLY A 59 18.11 -0.11 2.87
N SER A 60 17.41 1.02 2.80
CA SER A 60 16.84 1.65 3.98
C SER A 60 15.64 0.85 4.52
N PRO A 61 15.59 0.57 5.85
CA PRO A 61 14.52 -0.21 6.44
C PRO A 61 13.34 0.68 6.89
N TRP A 62 12.21 0.50 6.24
CA TRP A 62 10.93 1.15 6.52
C TRP A 62 9.97 0.18 7.19
N ARG A 63 8.90 0.71 7.81
CA ARG A 63 7.87 -0.14 8.42
C ARG A 63 6.47 0.33 8.09
N ILE A 64 5.60 -0.62 7.76
CA ILE A 64 4.15 -0.43 7.70
C ILE A 64 3.56 -0.97 8.99
N ARG A 65 2.92 -0.12 9.79
CA ARG A 65 2.35 -0.48 11.10
C ARG A 65 1.06 0.29 11.34
N SER A 66 0.45 0.17 12.51
CA SER A 66 -0.61 1.07 12.95
C SER A 66 -0.09 2.29 13.72
N GLY A 67 -0.84 3.38 13.63
CA GLY A 67 -0.74 4.56 14.48
C GLY A 67 -2.13 4.96 15.01
N GLY A 68 -2.17 5.62 16.17
CA GLY A 68 -3.40 6.19 16.70
C GLY A 68 -3.61 7.61 16.19
N ILE A 69 -4.72 7.88 15.50
CA ILE A 69 -5.11 9.23 15.05
C ILE A 69 -6.58 9.44 15.42
N GLY A 70 -6.86 10.45 16.25
CA GLY A 70 -8.24 10.78 16.64
C GLY A 70 -9.01 9.63 17.30
N GLY A 71 -8.33 8.75 18.04
CA GLY A 71 -8.93 7.58 18.69
C GLY A 71 -9.14 6.36 17.77
N GLN A 72 -8.74 6.45 16.50
CA GLN A 72 -8.78 5.34 15.54
C GLN A 72 -7.39 4.76 15.30
N LEU A 73 -7.32 3.46 15.02
CA LEU A 73 -6.11 2.81 14.55
C LEU A 73 -6.07 2.84 13.03
N VAL A 74 -5.02 3.43 12.47
CA VAL A 74 -4.85 3.56 11.02
C VAL A 74 -3.49 3.02 10.59
N PRO A 75 -3.38 2.42 9.39
CA PRO A 75 -2.10 2.02 8.85
C PRO A 75 -1.27 3.27 8.51
N VAL A 76 0.02 3.18 8.83
CA VAL A 76 1.02 4.22 8.61
C VAL A 76 2.30 3.59 8.09
N VAL A 77 3.05 4.35 7.29
CA VAL A 77 4.41 4.01 6.92
C VAL A 77 5.36 4.94 7.66
N THR A 78 6.35 4.36 8.33
CA THR A 78 7.42 5.10 9.02
C THR A 78 8.77 4.83 8.39
N CYS A 79 9.57 5.87 8.27
CA CYS A 79 10.94 5.80 7.77
C CYS A 79 11.92 5.30 8.87
N PRO A 80 13.23 5.09 8.57
CA PRO A 80 14.19 4.52 9.51
C PRO A 80 14.35 5.32 10.82
N THR A 81 14.15 6.64 10.78
CA THR A 81 14.20 7.51 11.97
C THR A 81 12.98 7.34 12.88
N GLY A 82 12.00 6.54 12.48
CA GLY A 82 10.73 6.34 13.18
C GLY A 82 9.69 7.43 12.89
N GLN A 83 10.03 8.44 12.09
CA GLN A 83 9.10 9.50 11.69
C GLN A 83 8.03 8.96 10.74
N LEU A 84 6.83 9.55 10.83
CA LEU A 84 5.73 9.27 9.91
C LEU A 84 6.10 9.76 8.51
N ALA A 85 6.11 8.86 7.53
CA ALA A 85 6.24 9.21 6.12
C ALA A 85 4.86 9.47 5.49
N VAL A 86 3.90 8.58 5.77
CA VAL A 86 2.51 8.70 5.30
C VAL A 86 1.56 7.94 6.23
N GLY A 87 0.33 8.41 6.37
CA GLY A 87 -0.74 7.70 7.09
C GLY A 87 -2.06 7.74 6.35
N SER A 88 -2.94 6.78 6.63
CA SER A 88 -4.31 6.83 6.09
C SER A 88 -5.34 7.28 7.11
N SER A 89 -6.47 7.77 6.63
CA SER A 89 -7.72 7.99 7.38
C SER A 89 -8.88 7.40 6.60
N VAL A 90 -10.01 7.15 7.27
CA VAL A 90 -11.20 6.60 6.62
C VAL A 90 -12.32 7.63 6.58
N GLY A 91 -13.07 7.66 5.47
CA GLY A 91 -14.33 8.41 5.33
C GLY A 91 -15.09 7.99 4.07
N ASP A 92 -16.42 8.00 4.07
CA ASP A 92 -17.28 7.75 2.89
C ASP A 92 -16.79 6.69 1.88
N ARG A 93 -16.47 5.48 2.36
CA ARG A 93 -15.98 4.35 1.54
C ARG A 93 -14.70 4.65 0.76
N ALA A 94 -13.91 5.61 1.23
CA ALA A 94 -12.63 6.01 0.70
C ALA A 94 -11.60 6.11 1.83
N TYR A 95 -10.34 5.92 1.47
CA TYR A 95 -9.20 6.12 2.34
C TYR A 95 -8.51 7.41 1.93
N GLY A 96 -8.40 8.38 2.85
CA GLY A 96 -7.49 9.51 2.68
C GLY A 96 -6.07 9.04 2.98
N ILE A 97 -5.10 9.39 2.15
CA ILE A 97 -3.68 9.04 2.32
C ILE A 97 -2.89 10.35 2.36
N ASN A 98 -2.33 10.68 3.52
CA ASN A 98 -1.72 11.98 3.77
C ASN A 98 -0.23 11.82 4.08
N GLY A 99 0.60 12.51 3.30
CA GLY A 99 2.00 12.76 3.60
C GLY A 99 2.20 14.18 4.11
N ARG A 100 3.46 14.60 4.24
CA ARG A 100 3.80 15.98 4.61
C ARG A 100 3.35 17.00 3.57
N ASP A 101 3.56 16.68 2.30
CA ASP A 101 3.43 17.64 1.19
C ASP A 101 2.39 17.21 0.14
N TYR A 102 1.61 16.15 0.43
CA TYR A 102 0.63 15.60 -0.50
C TYR A 102 -0.53 14.93 0.23
N ALA A 103 -1.71 14.92 -0.40
CA ALA A 103 -2.90 14.26 0.08
C ALA A 103 -3.63 13.58 -1.07
N PHE A 104 -3.87 12.28 -0.94
CA PHE A 104 -4.57 11.47 -1.92
C PHE A 104 -5.85 10.89 -1.35
N ARG A 105 -6.77 10.49 -2.24
CA ARG A 105 -7.93 9.68 -1.91
C ARG A 105 -7.86 8.36 -2.68
N PHE A 106 -8.08 7.26 -1.97
CA PHE A 106 -8.01 5.90 -2.47
C PHE A 106 -9.34 5.18 -2.25
N PHE A 107 -9.99 4.73 -3.32
CA PHE A 107 -11.33 4.13 -3.21
C PHE A 107 -11.59 3.11 -4.31
N ALA A 108 -12.48 2.16 -4.04
CA ALA A 108 -12.90 1.17 -5.01
C ALA A 108 -13.79 1.83 -6.08
N THR A 109 -13.50 1.56 -7.35
CA THR A 109 -14.46 1.84 -8.41
C THR A 109 -15.68 0.93 -8.25
N ARG A 110 -16.87 1.48 -8.43
CA ARG A 110 -18.11 0.75 -8.18
C ARG A 110 -18.43 -0.19 -9.34
N ASN A 111 -17.83 -1.37 -9.39
CA ASN A 111 -18.25 -2.43 -10.31
C ASN A 111 -19.27 -3.36 -9.65
N LYS A 112 -20.38 -3.62 -10.36
CA LYS A 112 -21.40 -4.61 -10.01
C LYS A 112 -20.85 -6.02 -10.28
N GLY A 113 -19.99 -6.55 -9.42
CA GLY A 113 -19.47 -7.91 -9.58
C GLY A 113 -18.49 -8.31 -8.48
N PHE A 114 -18.50 -9.60 -8.13
CA PHE A 114 -17.65 -10.16 -7.08
C PHE A 114 -16.15 -10.07 -7.45
N ASP A 115 -15.39 -9.37 -6.60
CA ASP A 115 -13.96 -9.59 -6.31
C ASP A 115 -12.87 -9.04 -7.25
N ARG A 116 -13.19 -8.19 -8.24
CA ARG A 116 -12.17 -7.62 -9.18
C ARG A 116 -12.28 -6.12 -9.46
N SER A 117 -12.98 -5.35 -8.63
CA SER A 117 -13.10 -3.91 -8.86
C SER A 117 -11.73 -3.23 -8.72
N PRO A 118 -11.25 -2.51 -9.74
CA PRO A 118 -10.04 -1.72 -9.61
C PRO A 118 -10.25 -0.61 -8.58
N TRP A 119 -9.17 -0.22 -7.94
CA TRP A 119 -9.15 0.88 -6.98
C TRP A 119 -8.42 2.06 -7.60
N LEU A 120 -8.94 3.27 -7.40
CA LEU A 120 -8.33 4.49 -7.91
C LEU A 120 -7.62 5.22 -6.78
N LEU A 121 -6.41 5.69 -7.08
CA LEU A 121 -5.74 6.72 -6.32
C LEU A 121 -5.90 8.04 -7.06
N THR A 122 -6.40 9.03 -6.36
CA THR A 122 -6.71 10.36 -6.89
C THR A 122 -6.05 11.43 -6.04
N GLU A 123 -5.66 12.53 -6.68
CA GLU A 123 -5.34 13.79 -6.02
C GLU A 123 -6.42 14.79 -6.41
N HIS A 124 -7.20 15.25 -5.42
CA HIS A 124 -8.46 15.95 -5.67
C HIS A 124 -9.37 15.13 -6.60
N ASP A 125 -9.68 15.65 -7.79
CA ASP A 125 -10.53 15.01 -8.80
C ASP A 125 -9.72 14.37 -9.95
N ARG A 126 -8.38 14.39 -9.85
CA ARG A 126 -7.49 13.83 -10.87
C ARG A 126 -7.07 12.41 -10.51
N GLU A 127 -7.30 11.47 -11.42
CA GLU A 127 -6.77 10.11 -11.32
C GLU A 127 -5.26 10.09 -11.54
N LEU A 128 -4.54 9.43 -10.63
CA LEU A 128 -3.08 9.29 -10.71
C LEU A 128 -2.65 7.85 -11.00
N ALA A 129 -3.38 6.88 -10.44
CA ALA A 129 -3.06 5.49 -10.56
C ALA A 129 -4.26 4.59 -10.31
N THR A 130 -4.26 3.45 -11.00
CA THR A 130 -5.20 2.35 -10.81
C THR A 130 -4.48 1.17 -10.15
N PHE A 131 -5.12 0.59 -9.14
CA PHE A 131 -4.61 -0.52 -8.35
C PHE A 131 -5.51 -1.75 -8.46
N THR A 132 -4.88 -2.91 -8.51
CA THR A 132 -5.49 -4.19 -8.16
C THR A 132 -4.83 -4.73 -6.89
N ARG A 133 -5.23 -5.94 -6.47
CA ARG A 133 -4.63 -6.60 -5.29
C ARG A 133 -3.12 -6.83 -5.44
N THR A 134 -2.63 -6.97 -6.65
CA THR A 134 -1.22 -7.36 -6.91
C THR A 134 -0.50 -6.43 -7.88
N SER A 135 -1.18 -5.47 -8.49
CA SER A 135 -0.56 -4.54 -9.44
C SER A 135 -1.00 -3.11 -9.23
N VAL A 136 -0.16 -2.19 -9.69
CA VAL A 136 -0.44 -0.76 -9.84
C VAL A 136 -0.04 -0.34 -11.24
N HIS A 137 -0.88 0.49 -11.87
CA HIS A 137 -0.55 1.26 -13.05
C HIS A 137 -0.67 2.74 -12.70
N ALA A 138 0.39 3.51 -12.91
CA ALA A 138 0.45 4.93 -12.57
C ALA A 138 0.81 5.76 -13.81
N ASP A 139 -0.11 6.64 -14.21
CA ASP A 139 0.09 7.58 -15.31
C ASP A 139 0.88 8.83 -14.87
N HIS A 140 1.01 9.01 -13.56
CA HIS A 140 1.71 10.12 -12.92
C HIS A 140 2.65 9.60 -11.84
N LEU A 141 3.64 10.41 -11.45
CA LEU A 141 4.56 10.06 -10.38
C LEU A 141 3.79 9.96 -9.05
N VAL A 142 3.73 8.74 -8.50
CA VAL A 142 3.10 8.48 -7.21
C VAL A 142 4.17 8.15 -6.17
N PRO A 143 4.19 8.81 -5.00
CA PRO A 143 4.93 8.39 -3.82
C PRO A 143 4.92 6.88 -3.55
N LEU A 144 6.09 6.23 -3.50
CA LEU A 144 6.19 4.79 -3.23
C LEU A 144 5.56 4.41 -1.88
N ALA A 145 5.68 5.28 -0.87
CA ALA A 145 5.03 5.08 0.43
C ALA A 145 3.49 5.03 0.32
N ALA A 146 2.89 5.83 -0.58
CA ALA A 146 1.45 5.77 -0.85
C ALA A 146 1.07 4.48 -1.58
N VAL A 147 1.87 4.04 -2.55
CA VAL A 147 1.69 2.76 -3.25
C VAL A 147 1.68 1.59 -2.26
N LEU A 148 2.65 1.54 -1.35
CA LEU A 148 2.75 0.51 -0.31
C LEU A 148 1.55 0.53 0.65
N LEU A 149 1.05 1.72 0.98
CA LEU A 149 -0.13 1.86 1.83
C LEU A 149 -1.40 1.40 1.10
N CYS A 150 -1.55 1.70 -0.19
CA CYS A 150 -2.67 1.22 -1.01
C CYS A 150 -2.72 -0.31 -1.03
N PHE A 151 -1.60 -0.99 -1.26
CA PHE A 151 -1.57 -2.47 -1.19
C PHE A 151 -1.95 -3.01 0.18
N THR A 152 -1.55 -2.32 1.25
CA THR A 152 -1.95 -2.68 2.61
C THR A 152 -3.46 -2.53 2.80
N LEU A 153 -4.04 -1.44 2.31
CA LEU A 153 -5.47 -1.14 2.39
C LEU A 153 -6.31 -2.07 1.50
N ILE A 154 -5.85 -2.46 0.32
CA ILE A 154 -6.57 -3.45 -0.51
C ILE A 154 -6.56 -4.83 0.16
N LYS A 155 -5.43 -5.21 0.77
CA LYS A 155 -5.27 -6.54 1.34
C LYS A 155 -5.97 -6.71 2.68
N TYR A 156 -6.11 -5.64 3.44
CA TYR A 156 -6.60 -5.69 4.82
C TYR A 156 -7.66 -4.63 5.11
N GLY A 157 -7.64 -3.46 4.47
CA GLY A 157 -8.44 -2.32 4.90
C GLY A 157 -8.09 -1.89 6.32
N VAL A 158 -8.97 -1.11 6.96
CA VAL A 158 -8.73 -0.57 8.30
C VAL A 158 -9.50 -1.39 9.37
N PRO A 159 -8.85 -1.78 10.48
CA PRO A 159 -9.52 -2.44 11.60
C PRO A 159 -10.71 -1.64 12.14
N GLY A 160 -11.86 -2.31 12.25
CA GLY A 160 -13.15 -1.68 12.57
C GLY A 160 -14.13 -1.66 11.39
N GLU A 161 -13.64 -1.84 10.16
CA GLU A 161 -14.45 -1.82 8.93
C GLU A 161 -14.41 -3.13 8.14
N GLN A 162 -14.25 -4.26 8.86
CA GLN A 162 -14.15 -5.61 8.27
C GLN A 162 -15.31 -5.97 7.33
N ARG A 163 -16.47 -5.29 7.44
CA ARG A 163 -17.65 -5.47 6.58
C ARG A 163 -17.57 -4.76 5.23
N LEU A 164 -16.59 -3.87 5.01
CA LEU A 164 -16.37 -3.11 3.77
C LEU A 164 -15.18 -3.63 2.96
N VAL A 165 -14.41 -4.56 3.53
CA VAL A 165 -13.27 -5.23 2.90
C VAL A 165 -13.74 -6.62 2.44
N PRO A 166 -13.37 -7.11 1.25
CA PRO A 166 -13.71 -8.48 0.82
C PRO A 166 -13.28 -9.49 1.89
N GLU A 167 -14.19 -10.38 2.29
CA GLU A 167 -13.86 -11.46 3.21
C GLU A 167 -12.82 -12.38 2.58
N PHE A 168 -11.66 -12.49 3.21
CA PHE A 168 -10.62 -13.42 2.79
C PHE A 168 -10.71 -14.70 3.63
N THR A 169 -11.21 -15.77 3.03
CA THR A 169 -10.89 -17.14 3.46
C THR A 169 -9.49 -17.50 2.96
N TRP A 170 -8.65 -18.00 3.86
CA TRP A 170 -7.32 -18.52 3.56
C TRP A 170 -7.39 -19.93 3.01
#